data_AF-A0A6L8F1K3-F1
#
_entry.id   AF-A0A6L8F1K3-F1
#
_cell.length_a   1.000
_cell.length_b   1.000
_cell.length_c   1.000
_cell.angle_alpha   90.00
_cell.angle_beta   90.00
_cell.angle_gamma   90.00
#
_symmetry.space_group_name_H-M   'P 1'
#
loop_
_entity.id
_entity.type
_entity.pdbx_description
1 polymer ?
#
loop_
_entity_poly.entity_id
_entity_poly.type
_entity_poly.pdbx_seq_one_letter_code
_entity_poly.pdbx_strand_id
1 'polypeptide(L)'
;MEADMSDITNIEYATKLFKEIDEIYQPDLDKIDEALVQKWWHEQHFFDTNMKAIDRRAIRVLKPGIWNHNEGPDFMHAEIEIDGKLHVGDVEIHVRSSEWYAHKHHLNSRYNRVIVHAVLFNDDFNLRTRLQNGKRIPTVELLKWVAVDTGDLYDDTKDTTTDGLCRITGKQLNIETLKGVFESLGRERFLEKTESMRLLRTRLDFEQLLYEGIMEALGYERNSKALRELAQHVPFADLDQKSELEIQATLFGVAGLLPSQREKLLPSEVTDDPSIVALEKLWCASAYAELPPRMTEARWSFTGRPLNHPTRRIAAMSQLIHHSQGSLMMYFLPTCEKAATADTPKALKTIEKELRSLLTLETTGYWETHSNFGTDSRKAVLIGNNRAVDIIINKILPVAYIWAVEAGSQKLQEGVLRLYSVGSKSTGNKIIRKVDEQIFTEVQQMRHLKPTARVEQGFIRLYKNYCADQLCDLCPILEHDAVLPEEN
;
A
#
# COMPACT_ATOMS: atom_id res chain seq x y z
N MET A 1 -53.01 18.71 -23.87
CA MET A 1 -52.73 17.53 -24.72
C MET A 1 -51.73 16.71 -23.93
N GLU A 2 -52.27 15.79 -23.13
CA GLU A 2 -51.53 14.81 -22.34
C GLU A 2 -50.99 13.69 -23.24
N ALA A 3 -50.08 12.91 -22.65
CA ALA A 3 -49.63 11.56 -23.00
C ALA A 3 -48.52 11.48 -24.07
N ASP A 4 -47.51 10.60 -24.00
CA ASP A 4 -47.26 9.49 -23.07
C ASP A 4 -45.77 9.06 -23.18
N MET A 5 -45.26 8.47 -22.10
CA MET A 5 -44.10 7.59 -22.09
C MET A 5 -44.57 6.17 -22.43
N SER A 6 -44.10 5.55 -23.52
CA SER A 6 -43.87 4.08 -23.58
C SER A 6 -43.39 3.62 -24.96
N ASP A 7 -42.62 2.52 -24.95
CA ASP A 7 -42.11 1.69 -26.05
C ASP A 7 -40.87 2.25 -26.78
N ILE A 8 -39.62 1.97 -26.39
CA ILE A 8 -38.95 0.66 -26.19
C ILE A 8 -39.35 -0.38 -27.23
N THR A 9 -38.48 -0.56 -28.24
CA THR A 9 -38.08 -1.89 -28.68
C THR A 9 -36.67 -1.86 -29.28
N ASN A 10 -35.75 -2.47 -28.53
CA ASN A 10 -34.66 -3.33 -28.98
C ASN A 10 -33.97 -3.00 -30.30
N ILE A 11 -32.81 -2.34 -30.21
CA ILE A 11 -31.68 -2.73 -31.06
C ILE A 11 -30.66 -3.37 -30.13
N GLU A 12 -30.66 -4.70 -30.11
CA GLU A 12 -29.58 -5.52 -29.57
C GLU A 12 -28.27 -5.06 -30.21
N TYR A 13 -27.47 -4.31 -29.45
CA TYR A 13 -26.06 -4.18 -29.77
C TYR A 13 -25.37 -5.45 -29.33
N ALA A 14 -25.17 -6.32 -30.33
CA ALA A 14 -24.40 -7.54 -30.25
C ALA A 14 -23.15 -7.35 -29.39
N THR A 15 -22.99 -8.28 -28.46
CA THR A 15 -21.84 -8.52 -27.62
C THR A 15 -20.59 -8.66 -28.49
N LYS A 16 -19.94 -7.55 -28.82
CA LYS A 16 -18.56 -7.58 -29.31
C LYS A 16 -17.66 -7.67 -28.08
N LEU A 17 -17.25 -8.92 -27.87
CA LEU A 17 -16.12 -9.38 -27.08
C LEU A 17 -15.09 -8.29 -26.77
N PHE A 18 -14.76 -8.22 -25.48
CA PHE A 18 -13.41 -8.02 -24.95
C PHE A 18 -12.35 -7.74 -26.01
N LYS A 19 -11.80 -6.52 -26.01
CA LYS A 19 -10.35 -6.44 -26.16
C LYS A 19 -9.75 -6.80 -24.80
N GLU A 20 -9.00 -7.88 -24.86
CA GLU A 20 -8.47 -8.69 -23.79
C GLU A 20 -7.65 -7.90 -22.77
N ILE A 21 -7.68 -8.46 -21.56
CA ILE A 21 -6.67 -8.34 -20.51
C ILE A 21 -5.29 -8.53 -21.17
N ASP A 22 -4.55 -7.48 -21.51
CA ASP A 22 -3.18 -7.64 -22.04
C ASP A 22 -2.34 -6.35 -21.98
N GLU A 23 -2.38 -5.66 -20.84
CA GLU A 23 -1.16 -5.07 -20.30
C GLU A 23 -1.20 -5.31 -18.79
N ILE A 24 -0.89 -6.56 -18.46
CA ILE A 24 -0.80 -7.06 -17.11
C ILE A 24 0.25 -6.23 -16.39
N TYR A 25 -0.10 -5.68 -15.23
CA TYR A 25 0.88 -5.31 -14.23
C TYR A 25 1.77 -6.54 -13.97
N GLN A 26 2.94 -6.57 -14.60
CA GLN A 26 3.99 -7.53 -14.29
C GLN A 26 4.79 -6.91 -13.15
N PRO A 27 4.64 -7.39 -11.90
CA PRO A 27 5.65 -7.10 -10.89
C PRO A 27 7.03 -7.45 -11.46
N ASP A 28 8.06 -6.69 -11.09
CA ASP A 28 9.44 -7.00 -11.46
C ASP A 28 9.90 -8.24 -10.67
N LEU A 29 9.44 -9.39 -11.13
CA LEU A 29 9.65 -10.70 -10.52
C LEU A 29 11.11 -11.12 -10.56
N ASP A 30 11.92 -10.50 -11.41
CA ASP A 30 13.35 -10.81 -11.54
C ASP A 30 14.13 -10.35 -10.29
N LYS A 31 13.50 -9.56 -9.41
CA LYS A 31 14.03 -9.14 -8.11
C LYS A 31 13.55 -9.97 -6.93
N ILE A 32 12.59 -10.86 -7.16
CA ILE A 32 12.03 -11.70 -6.11
C ILE A 32 12.71 -13.06 -6.21
N ASP A 33 13.47 -13.41 -5.18
CA ASP A 33 14.09 -14.72 -5.08
C ASP A 33 13.02 -15.78 -4.78
N GLU A 34 13.09 -16.92 -5.46
CA GLU A 34 12.28 -18.11 -5.17
C GLU A 34 12.37 -18.51 -3.69
N ALA A 35 13.55 -18.35 -3.07
CA ALA A 35 13.76 -18.61 -1.64
C ALA A 35 12.83 -17.75 -0.74
N LEU A 36 12.50 -16.53 -1.16
CA LEU A 36 11.55 -15.68 -0.44
C LEU A 36 10.12 -16.22 -0.56
N VAL A 37 9.73 -16.67 -1.75
CA VAL A 37 8.41 -17.27 -2.00
C VAL A 37 8.26 -18.59 -1.23
N GLN A 38 9.31 -19.40 -1.19
CA GLN A 38 9.38 -20.62 -0.38
C GLN A 38 9.22 -20.30 1.10
N LYS A 39 9.85 -19.24 1.60
CA LYS A 39 9.69 -18.79 2.99
C LYS A 39 8.25 -18.39 3.30
N TRP A 40 7.58 -17.62 2.43
CA TRP A 40 6.17 -17.27 2.61
C TRP A 40 5.26 -18.48 2.65
N TRP A 41 5.52 -19.47 1.80
CA TRP A 41 4.84 -20.75 1.84
C TRP A 41 5.10 -21.49 3.14
N HIS A 42 6.35 -21.64 3.57
CA HIS A 42 6.72 -22.34 4.79
C HIS A 42 6.05 -21.74 6.04
N GLU A 43 6.08 -20.41 6.16
CA GLU A 43 5.53 -19.67 7.29
C GLU A 43 4.00 -19.48 7.21
N GLN A 44 3.38 -19.90 6.09
CA GLN A 44 1.94 -19.75 5.84
C GLN A 44 1.46 -18.31 6.05
N HIS A 45 2.22 -17.32 5.54
CA HIS A 45 1.93 -15.89 5.63
C HIS A 45 0.77 -15.45 4.70
N PHE A 46 -0.37 -16.14 4.79
CA PHE A 46 -1.56 -15.92 3.98
C PHE A 46 -2.70 -15.37 4.85
N PHE A 47 -3.46 -14.39 4.35
CA PHE A 47 -4.61 -13.84 5.10
C PHE A 47 -5.82 -14.78 5.09
N ASP A 48 -5.85 -15.75 4.17
CA ASP A 48 -6.87 -16.79 4.08
C ASP A 48 -6.21 -18.11 3.70
N THR A 49 -6.63 -19.18 4.36
CA THR A 49 -6.18 -20.54 4.05
C THR A 49 -7.03 -21.18 2.94
N ASN A 50 -8.15 -20.59 2.55
CA ASN A 50 -9.03 -21.03 1.46
C ASN A 50 -8.69 -20.35 0.13
N MET A 51 -7.54 -20.71 -0.44
CA MET A 51 -7.10 -20.23 -1.73
C MET A 51 -7.92 -20.82 -2.89
N LYS A 52 -7.85 -20.19 -4.07
CA LYS A 52 -8.39 -20.76 -5.32
C LYS A 52 -7.27 -20.92 -6.33
N ALA A 53 -7.17 -22.11 -6.91
CA ALA A 53 -6.30 -22.38 -8.05
C ALA A 53 -6.79 -21.67 -9.30
N ILE A 54 -5.91 -21.52 -10.30
CA ILE A 54 -6.22 -20.90 -11.60
C ILE A 54 -7.37 -21.63 -12.31
N ASP A 55 -7.46 -22.94 -12.15
CA ASP A 55 -8.54 -23.76 -12.70
C ASP A 55 -9.78 -23.81 -11.80
N ARG A 56 -9.90 -22.87 -10.86
CA ARG A 56 -11.04 -22.61 -9.96
C ARG A 56 -11.26 -23.64 -8.86
N ARG A 57 -10.38 -24.64 -8.73
CA ARG A 57 -10.44 -25.59 -7.62
C ARG A 57 -10.14 -24.87 -6.31
N ALA A 58 -10.93 -25.15 -5.27
CA ALA A 58 -10.67 -24.67 -3.93
C ALA A 58 -9.44 -25.39 -3.37
N ILE A 59 -8.51 -24.62 -2.78
CA ILE A 59 -7.26 -25.12 -2.21
C ILE A 59 -7.20 -24.68 -0.75
N ARG A 60 -7.08 -25.63 0.15
CA ARG A 60 -6.84 -25.36 1.57
C ARG A 60 -5.60 -26.09 2.07
N VAL A 61 -4.60 -25.32 2.50
CA VAL A 61 -3.34 -25.89 3.01
C VAL A 61 -3.55 -26.31 4.47
N LEU A 62 -3.43 -27.61 4.75
CA LEU A 62 -3.49 -28.14 6.10
C LEU A 62 -2.09 -28.27 6.70
N LYS A 63 -1.12 -28.70 5.88
CA LYS A 63 0.31 -28.69 6.19
C LYS A 63 1.12 -28.28 4.96
N PRO A 64 2.01 -27.27 5.06
CA PRO A 64 2.83 -26.81 3.93
C PRO A 64 3.80 -27.87 3.38
N GLY A 65 4.12 -28.89 4.20
CA GLY A 65 5.17 -29.86 3.93
C GLY A 65 6.47 -29.54 4.67
N ILE A 66 7.47 -30.40 4.51
CA ILE A 66 8.81 -30.25 5.08
C ILE A 66 9.69 -29.61 4.00
N TRP A 67 10.31 -28.47 4.33
CA TRP A 67 11.21 -27.76 3.41
C TRP A 67 12.40 -28.65 3.05
N ASN A 68 12.57 -28.88 1.77
CA ASN A 68 13.65 -29.66 1.20
C ASN A 68 14.69 -28.72 0.58
N HIS A 69 15.92 -28.77 1.10
CA HIS A 69 17.07 -28.02 0.58
C HIS A 69 17.96 -28.85 -0.34
N ASN A 70 17.53 -30.08 -0.68
CA ASN A 70 18.22 -30.98 -1.59
C ASN A 70 17.47 -31.08 -2.93
N GLU A 71 18.04 -31.82 -3.87
CA GLU A 71 17.46 -32.02 -5.20
C GLU A 71 16.04 -32.62 -5.16
N GLY A 72 15.07 -31.96 -5.80
CA GLY A 72 13.67 -32.38 -5.82
C GLY A 72 12.72 -31.22 -5.56
N PRO A 73 11.44 -31.50 -5.28
CA PRO A 73 10.48 -30.46 -4.97
C PRO A 73 10.82 -29.68 -3.70
N ASP A 74 10.39 -28.42 -3.61
CA ASP A 74 10.73 -27.52 -2.49
C ASP A 74 10.15 -27.96 -1.15
N PHE A 75 8.95 -28.53 -1.15
CA PHE A 75 8.30 -29.04 0.05
C PHE A 75 7.82 -30.47 -0.14
N MET A 76 8.23 -31.35 0.77
CA MET A 76 7.88 -32.77 0.74
C MET A 76 6.75 -33.06 1.73
N HIS A 77 5.84 -33.97 1.36
CA HIS A 77 4.79 -34.47 2.28
C HIS A 77 3.82 -33.39 2.82
N ALA A 78 3.46 -32.43 1.97
CA ALA A 78 2.36 -31.50 2.23
C ALA A 78 1.00 -32.24 2.30
N GLU A 79 0.10 -31.69 3.11
CA GLU A 79 -1.30 -32.12 3.22
C GLU A 79 -2.19 -30.96 2.78
N ILE A 80 -2.85 -31.12 1.63
CA ILE A 80 -3.63 -30.05 1.00
C ILE A 80 -5.00 -30.59 0.64
N GLU A 81 -6.04 -29.88 1.02
CA GLU A 81 -7.41 -30.15 0.58
C GLU A 81 -7.67 -29.46 -0.76
N ILE A 82 -8.10 -30.23 -1.76
CA ILE A 82 -8.43 -29.75 -3.11
C ILE A 82 -9.89 -30.14 -3.39
N ASP A 83 -10.77 -29.14 -3.57
CA ASP A 83 -12.22 -29.32 -3.71
C ASP A 83 -12.83 -30.25 -2.62
N GLY A 84 -12.43 -30.04 -1.36
CA GLY A 84 -12.93 -30.81 -0.22
C GLY A 84 -12.36 -32.22 -0.08
N LYS A 85 -11.34 -32.59 -0.88
CA LYS A 85 -10.65 -33.89 -0.78
C LYS A 85 -9.21 -33.71 -0.31
N LEU A 86 -8.79 -34.52 0.65
CA LEU A 86 -7.41 -34.52 1.13
C LEU A 86 -6.46 -35.12 0.08
N HIS A 87 -5.39 -34.41 -0.21
CA HIS A 87 -4.26 -34.87 -1.02
C HIS A 87 -2.98 -34.79 -0.20
N VAL A 88 -2.17 -35.84 -0.29
CA VAL A 88 -0.82 -35.89 0.30
C VAL A 88 0.19 -36.01 -0.82
N GLY A 89 1.18 -35.13 -0.82
CA GLY A 89 2.18 -35.06 -1.88
C GLY A 89 3.15 -33.92 -1.66
N ASP A 90 3.81 -33.48 -2.72
CA ASP A 90 4.86 -32.48 -2.63
C ASP A 90 4.37 -31.15 -3.22
N VAL A 91 5.05 -30.04 -2.94
CA VAL A 91 4.73 -28.70 -3.47
C VAL A 91 5.97 -28.13 -4.11
N GLU A 92 5.78 -27.57 -5.30
CA GLU A 92 6.80 -26.81 -6.01
C GLU A 92 6.46 -25.32 -5.95
N ILE A 93 7.47 -24.51 -5.69
CA ILE A 93 7.39 -23.06 -5.61
C ILE A 93 8.22 -22.44 -6.72
N HIS A 94 7.62 -21.48 -7.42
CA HIS A 94 8.32 -20.66 -8.38
C HIS A 94 7.90 -19.21 -8.25
N VAL A 95 8.68 -18.32 -8.83
CA VAL A 95 8.29 -16.92 -8.94
C VAL A 95 7.25 -16.77 -10.06
N ARG A 96 7.50 -17.44 -11.19
CA ARG A 96 6.65 -17.43 -12.39
C ARG A 96 6.08 -18.82 -12.68
N SER A 97 4.89 -18.91 -13.27
CA SER A 97 4.33 -20.21 -13.64
C SER A 97 5.04 -20.88 -14.82
N SER A 98 5.67 -20.10 -15.70
CA SER A 98 6.49 -20.58 -16.81
C SER A 98 7.77 -21.31 -16.37
N GLU A 99 8.30 -21.04 -15.17
CA GLU A 99 9.55 -21.61 -14.65
C GLU A 99 9.49 -23.13 -14.52
N TRP A 100 8.30 -23.69 -14.29
CA TRP A 100 8.07 -25.15 -14.32
C TRP A 100 8.59 -25.82 -15.60
N TYR A 101 8.41 -25.14 -16.74
CA TYR A 101 8.83 -25.63 -18.04
C TYR A 101 10.27 -25.24 -18.34
N ALA A 102 10.70 -24.05 -17.93
CA ALA A 102 12.08 -23.57 -18.08
C ALA A 102 13.07 -24.51 -17.37
N HIS A 103 12.76 -24.91 -16.13
CA HIS A 103 13.53 -25.86 -15.34
C HIS A 103 13.32 -27.33 -15.75
N LYS A 104 12.49 -27.58 -16.76
CA LYS A 104 12.20 -28.92 -17.31
C LYS A 104 11.62 -29.90 -16.28
N HIS A 105 10.94 -29.43 -15.25
CA HIS A 105 10.27 -30.29 -14.27
C HIS A 105 9.21 -31.18 -14.91
N HIS A 106 8.54 -30.69 -15.97
CA HIS A 106 7.63 -31.48 -16.80
C HIS A 106 8.27 -32.70 -17.51
N LEU A 107 9.58 -32.84 -17.54
CA LEU A 107 10.30 -34.00 -18.08
C LEU A 107 10.95 -34.87 -16.98
N ASN A 108 10.87 -34.43 -15.73
CA ASN A 108 11.58 -35.06 -14.62
C ASN A 108 10.60 -35.83 -13.72
N SER A 109 10.78 -37.15 -13.63
CA SER A 109 9.91 -38.02 -12.83
C SER A 109 9.98 -37.75 -11.33
N ARG A 110 11.03 -37.07 -10.83
CA ARG A 110 11.16 -36.70 -9.41
C ARG A 110 10.03 -35.78 -8.93
N TYR A 111 9.42 -35.02 -9.85
CA TYR A 111 8.31 -34.10 -9.58
C TYR A 111 6.93 -34.74 -9.73
N ASN A 112 6.83 -36.04 -10.06
CA ASN A 112 5.54 -36.70 -10.26
C ASN A 112 4.68 -36.81 -8.97
N ARG A 113 5.27 -36.50 -7.81
CA ARG A 113 4.57 -36.43 -6.51
C ARG A 113 4.04 -35.03 -6.18
N VAL A 114 4.36 -34.01 -6.97
CA VAL A 114 3.85 -32.66 -6.76
C VAL A 114 2.33 -32.65 -6.91
N ILE A 115 1.62 -32.08 -5.94
CA ILE A 115 0.16 -31.99 -5.90
C ILE A 115 -0.35 -30.57 -6.12
N VAL A 116 0.48 -29.56 -5.89
CA VAL A 116 0.21 -28.13 -6.13
C VAL A 116 1.48 -27.47 -6.64
N HIS A 117 1.34 -26.65 -7.67
CA HIS A 117 2.38 -25.72 -8.10
C HIS A 117 2.01 -24.32 -7.59
N ALA A 118 2.73 -23.82 -6.60
CA ALA A 118 2.48 -22.49 -6.04
C ALA A 118 3.44 -21.50 -6.70
N VAL A 119 2.89 -20.43 -7.26
CA VAL A 119 3.67 -19.44 -8.00
C VAL A 119 3.40 -18.08 -7.39
N LEU A 120 4.40 -17.20 -7.34
CA LEU A 120 4.11 -15.84 -6.93
C LEU A 120 3.15 -15.17 -7.92
N PHE A 121 3.47 -15.25 -9.21
CA PHE A 121 2.69 -14.67 -10.29
C PHE A 121 2.47 -15.67 -11.43
N ASN A 122 1.27 -15.66 -11.99
CA ASN A 122 0.95 -16.49 -13.13
C ASN A 122 1.17 -15.72 -14.44
N ASP A 123 2.31 -15.95 -15.08
CA ASP A 123 2.73 -15.28 -16.31
C ASP A 123 2.25 -15.97 -17.60
N ASP A 124 1.62 -17.14 -17.49
CA ASP A 124 0.98 -17.81 -18.62
C ASP A 124 -0.37 -18.43 -18.21
N PHE A 125 -1.47 -17.86 -18.70
CA PHE A 125 -2.84 -18.31 -18.41
C PHE A 125 -3.25 -19.58 -19.18
N ASN A 126 -2.49 -19.97 -20.20
CA ASN A 126 -2.75 -21.15 -21.02
C ASN A 126 -1.93 -22.36 -20.56
N LEU A 127 -0.80 -22.14 -19.87
CA LEU A 127 0.04 -23.20 -19.31
C LEU A 127 -0.59 -23.78 -18.03
N ARG A 128 -1.35 -24.87 -18.19
CA ARG A 128 -1.68 -25.74 -17.06
C ARG A 128 -0.47 -26.60 -16.70
N THR A 129 -0.02 -26.54 -15.46
CA THR A 129 1.11 -27.35 -14.98
C THR A 129 0.87 -28.84 -15.22
N ARG A 130 1.75 -29.45 -16.01
CA ARG A 130 1.69 -30.87 -16.36
C ARG A 130 2.94 -31.57 -15.84
N LEU A 131 2.72 -32.63 -15.07
CA LEU A 131 3.77 -33.53 -14.59
C LEU A 131 4.30 -34.38 -15.76
N GLN A 132 5.47 -35.00 -15.56
CA GLN A 132 6.08 -35.89 -16.54
C GLN A 132 5.16 -37.07 -16.89
N ASN A 133 4.39 -37.60 -15.94
CA ASN A 133 3.41 -38.67 -16.17
C ASN A 133 2.12 -38.22 -16.88
N GLY A 134 2.02 -36.96 -17.31
CA GLY A 134 0.86 -36.41 -18.01
C GLY A 134 -0.27 -35.89 -17.11
N LYS A 135 -0.21 -36.12 -15.80
CA LYS A 135 -1.18 -35.57 -14.84
C LYS A 135 -1.10 -34.04 -14.81
N ARG A 136 -2.26 -33.39 -14.75
CA ARG A 136 -2.36 -31.94 -14.51
C ARG A 136 -2.57 -31.67 -13.03
N ILE A 137 -1.85 -30.69 -12.51
CA ILE A 137 -1.95 -30.25 -11.10
C ILE A 137 -2.45 -28.81 -11.03
N PRO A 138 -3.14 -28.42 -9.95
CA PRO A 138 -3.56 -27.04 -9.77
C PRO A 138 -2.33 -26.14 -9.60
N THR A 139 -2.41 -24.97 -10.22
CA THR A 139 -1.48 -23.87 -9.99
C THR A 139 -2.17 -22.84 -9.09
N VAL A 140 -1.51 -22.40 -8.03
CA VAL A 140 -2.01 -21.37 -7.11
C VAL A 140 -1.14 -20.13 -7.24
N GLU A 141 -1.76 -19.01 -7.56
CA GLU A 141 -1.09 -17.71 -7.64
C GLU A 141 -1.12 -17.02 -6.28
N LEU A 142 0.03 -16.96 -5.61
CA LEU A 142 0.19 -16.54 -4.23
C LEU A 142 0.04 -15.03 -4.05
N LEU A 143 0.34 -14.20 -5.05
CA LEU A 143 0.19 -12.74 -4.96
C LEU A 143 -1.22 -12.30 -4.55
N LYS A 144 -2.23 -13.14 -4.82
CA LYS A 144 -3.64 -12.93 -4.44
C LYS A 144 -3.95 -13.21 -2.97
N TRP A 145 -3.07 -13.91 -2.27
CA TRP A 145 -3.33 -14.57 -0.98
C TRP A 145 -2.30 -14.24 0.10
N VAL A 146 -1.10 -13.79 -0.29
CA VAL A 146 -0.08 -13.39 0.66
C VAL A 146 -0.45 -12.01 1.21
N ALA A 147 -0.38 -11.85 2.52
CA ALA A 147 -0.44 -10.53 3.16
C ALA A 147 0.91 -9.82 2.98
N VAL A 148 1.41 -9.71 1.73
CA VAL A 148 2.53 -8.82 1.46
C VAL A 148 1.96 -7.43 1.26
N ASP A 149 2.42 -6.54 2.11
CA ASP A 149 2.22 -5.12 1.90
C ASP A 149 2.83 -4.75 0.53
N THR A 150 2.00 -4.31 -0.41
CA THR A 150 2.51 -3.65 -1.62
C THR A 150 3.29 -2.36 -1.29
N GLY A 151 3.24 -1.89 -0.04
CA GLY A 151 4.12 -0.91 0.58
C GLY A 151 5.44 -1.47 1.17
N ASP A 152 5.50 -2.72 1.65
CA ASP A 152 6.67 -3.32 2.33
C ASP A 152 7.40 -4.40 1.52
N LEU A 153 7.01 -4.68 0.27
CA LEU A 153 7.93 -5.36 -0.66
C LEU A 153 9.27 -4.60 -0.84
N TYR A 154 9.40 -3.43 -0.23
CA TYR A 154 10.56 -2.56 -0.30
C TYR A 154 10.97 -1.94 1.05
N ASP A 155 10.67 -2.57 2.19
CA ASP A 155 11.07 -2.05 3.51
C ASP A 155 11.94 -3.00 4.34
N ASP A 156 12.62 -3.93 3.67
CA ASP A 156 13.86 -4.51 4.17
C ASP A 156 15.02 -4.04 3.28
N THR A 157 15.33 -2.74 3.31
CA THR A 157 16.70 -2.37 2.97
C THR A 157 17.58 -2.87 4.10
N LYS A 158 18.15 -4.06 3.94
CA LYS A 158 19.50 -4.29 4.44
C LYS A 158 20.29 -3.04 4.06
N ASP A 159 20.83 -2.33 5.04
CA ASP A 159 21.82 -1.29 4.81
C ASP A 159 23.05 -2.02 4.24
N THR A 160 22.98 -2.42 2.97
CA THR A 160 24.16 -2.72 2.19
C THR A 160 24.77 -1.36 1.90
N THR A 161 25.67 -0.97 2.79
CA THR A 161 26.81 -0.11 2.48
C THR A 161 27.62 -0.80 1.38
N THR A 162 27.07 -0.88 0.18
CA THR A 162 27.85 -1.17 -1.01
C THR A 162 28.10 0.17 -1.67
N ASP A 163 29.34 0.61 -1.54
CA ASP A 163 30.00 1.63 -2.37
C ASP A 163 30.05 1.18 -3.84
N GLY A 164 28.90 0.86 -4.43
CA GLY A 164 28.77 0.71 -5.87
C GLY A 164 28.85 2.09 -6.49
N LEU A 165 29.86 2.30 -7.35
CA LEU A 165 29.99 3.54 -8.12
C LEU A 165 28.80 3.66 -9.07
N CYS A 166 27.83 4.50 -8.72
CA CYS A 166 26.74 4.86 -9.63
C CYS A 166 27.34 5.49 -10.90
N ARG A 167 27.00 4.94 -12.08
CA ARG A 167 27.57 5.39 -13.37
C ARG A 167 27.18 6.82 -13.75
N ILE A 168 26.18 7.38 -13.08
CA ILE A 168 25.73 8.77 -13.23
C ILE A 168 26.54 9.74 -12.37
N THR A 169 27.13 9.28 -11.27
CA THR A 169 27.82 10.16 -10.32
C THR A 169 28.93 10.93 -11.03
N GLY A 170 28.90 12.27 -10.89
CA GLY A 170 29.89 13.16 -11.50
C GLY A 170 29.69 13.46 -12.99
N LYS A 171 28.68 12.87 -13.65
CA LYS A 171 28.37 13.16 -15.06
C LYS A 171 27.60 14.47 -15.21
N GLN A 172 27.74 15.11 -16.37
CA GLN A 172 26.96 16.30 -16.70
C GLN A 172 25.59 15.89 -17.22
N LEU A 173 24.52 16.41 -16.60
CA LEU A 173 23.14 16.02 -16.89
C LEU A 173 22.34 17.10 -17.63
N ASN A 174 21.50 16.68 -18.59
CA ASN A 174 20.44 17.52 -19.13
C ASN A 174 19.28 17.58 -18.12
N ILE A 175 19.15 18.72 -17.43
CA ILE A 175 18.18 18.90 -16.35
C ILE A 175 16.72 18.74 -16.82
N GLU A 176 16.39 19.14 -18.05
CA GLU A 176 15.03 19.02 -18.58
C GLU A 176 14.68 17.56 -18.89
N THR A 177 15.60 16.84 -19.53
CA THR A 177 15.43 15.41 -19.83
C THR A 177 15.36 14.60 -18.54
N LEU A 178 16.27 14.87 -17.60
CA LEU A 178 16.28 14.25 -16.27
C LEU A 178 14.97 14.47 -15.53
N LYS A 179 14.41 15.69 -15.58
CA LYS A 179 13.11 15.98 -15.00
C LYS A 179 12.01 15.15 -15.65
N GLY A 180 12.01 15.03 -16.97
CA GLY A 180 11.07 14.20 -17.72
C GLY A 180 11.10 12.73 -17.31
N VAL A 181 12.31 12.16 -17.13
CA VAL A 181 12.49 10.78 -16.61
C VAL A 181 11.85 10.63 -15.24
N PHE A 182 12.13 11.52 -14.29
CA PHE A 182 11.53 11.44 -12.96
C PHE A 182 10.01 11.67 -12.97
N GLU A 183 9.50 12.53 -13.84
CA GLU A 183 8.06 12.69 -14.01
C GLU A 183 7.41 11.42 -14.59
N SER A 184 8.06 10.69 -15.50
CA SER A 184 7.57 9.40 -16.00
C SER A 184 7.51 8.37 -14.86
N LEU A 185 8.65 8.14 -14.19
CA LEU A 185 8.75 7.19 -13.09
C LEU A 185 7.78 7.51 -11.94
N GLY A 186 7.56 8.79 -11.66
CA GLY A 186 6.59 9.23 -10.67
C GLY A 186 5.15 8.92 -11.07
N ARG A 187 4.81 9.00 -12.36
CA ARG A 187 3.49 8.61 -12.87
C ARG A 187 3.30 7.10 -12.82
N GLU A 188 4.28 6.33 -13.27
CA GLU A 188 4.25 4.86 -13.20
C GLU A 188 4.01 4.40 -11.77
N ARG A 189 4.78 4.96 -10.82
CA ARG A 189 4.61 4.66 -9.39
C ARG A 189 3.21 4.99 -8.86
N PHE A 190 2.62 6.10 -9.31
CA PHE A 190 1.26 6.48 -8.91
C PHE A 190 0.22 5.48 -9.45
N LEU A 191 0.35 5.08 -10.72
CA LEU A 191 -0.57 4.14 -11.35
C LEU A 191 -0.46 2.74 -10.75
N GLU A 192 0.75 2.24 -10.52
CA GLU A 192 1.00 0.97 -9.83
C GLU A 192 0.36 0.93 -8.43
N LYS A 193 0.50 2.03 -7.67
CA LYS A 193 -0.12 2.14 -6.35
C LYS A 193 -1.64 2.17 -6.43
N THR A 194 -2.17 2.87 -7.42
CA THR A 194 -3.61 2.93 -7.70
C THR A 194 -4.14 1.55 -8.03
N GLU A 195 -3.45 0.77 -8.87
CA GLU A 195 -3.86 -0.59 -9.21
C GLU A 195 -3.85 -1.52 -7.99
N SER A 196 -2.83 -1.42 -7.15
CA SER A 196 -2.76 -2.18 -5.88
C SER A 196 -3.98 -1.86 -4.98
N MET A 197 -4.35 -0.59 -4.88
CA MET A 197 -5.53 -0.15 -4.13
C MET A 197 -6.85 -0.54 -4.81
N ARG A 198 -6.90 -0.58 -6.15
CA ARG A 198 -8.05 -1.03 -6.93
C ARG A 198 -8.32 -2.53 -6.70
N LEU A 199 -7.29 -3.33 -6.47
CA LEU A 199 -7.47 -4.72 -6.06
C LEU A 199 -8.16 -4.82 -4.70
N LEU A 200 -7.76 -4.00 -3.72
CA LEU A 200 -8.43 -3.93 -2.41
C LEU A 200 -9.89 -3.44 -2.54
N ARG A 201 -10.15 -2.50 -3.46
CA ARG A 201 -11.49 -1.98 -3.78
C ARG A 201 -12.49 -3.05 -4.26
N THR A 202 -12.02 -4.21 -4.73
CA THR A 202 -12.91 -5.34 -5.07
C THR A 202 -13.59 -5.99 -3.87
N ARG A 203 -13.06 -5.74 -2.65
CA ARG A 203 -13.55 -6.32 -1.39
C ARG A 203 -13.99 -5.26 -0.38
N LEU A 204 -13.46 -4.05 -0.50
CA LEU A 204 -13.75 -2.93 0.39
C LEU A 204 -14.60 -1.88 -0.35
N ASP A 205 -15.49 -1.21 0.37
CA ASP A 205 -16.05 0.04 -0.13
C ASP A 205 -14.99 1.16 -0.11
N PHE A 206 -15.34 2.31 -0.70
CA PHE A 206 -14.42 3.44 -0.79
C PHE A 206 -14.10 4.07 0.57
N GLU A 207 -15.04 4.06 1.51
CA GLU A 207 -14.84 4.62 2.85
C GLU A 207 -13.80 3.82 3.62
N GLN A 208 -13.97 2.50 3.66
CA GLN A 208 -13.05 1.58 4.32
C GLN A 208 -11.68 1.57 3.64
N LEU A 209 -11.62 1.59 2.30
CA LEU A 209 -10.37 1.67 1.56
C LEU A 209 -9.56 2.93 1.90
N LEU A 210 -10.25 4.08 1.94
CA LEU A 210 -9.61 5.36 2.26
C LEU A 210 -9.24 5.43 3.74
N TYR A 211 -10.10 4.93 4.62
CA TYR A 211 -9.88 4.87 6.07
C TYR A 211 -8.62 4.05 6.42
N GLU A 212 -8.54 2.79 5.95
CA GLU A 212 -7.34 1.96 6.12
C GLU A 212 -6.10 2.62 5.54
N GLY A 213 -6.24 3.25 4.37
CA GLY A 213 -5.16 3.94 3.71
C GLY A 213 -4.62 5.13 4.51
N ILE A 214 -5.48 5.97 5.07
CA ILE A 214 -5.09 7.13 5.89
C ILE A 214 -4.47 6.65 7.20
N MET A 215 -5.06 5.65 7.85
CA MET A 215 -4.54 5.05 9.08
C MET A 215 -3.13 4.51 8.88
N GLU A 216 -2.90 3.74 7.82
CA GLU A 216 -1.58 3.25 7.44
C GLU A 216 -0.58 4.41 7.24
N ALA A 217 -0.98 5.45 6.50
CA ALA A 217 -0.11 6.59 6.24
C ALA A 217 0.24 7.35 7.53
N LEU A 218 -0.70 7.50 8.47
CA LEU A 218 -0.45 8.15 9.77
C LEU A 218 0.64 7.45 10.59
N GLY A 219 0.81 6.14 10.39
CA GLY A 219 1.69 5.30 11.20
C GLY A 219 3.19 5.51 10.99
N TYR A 220 3.59 6.19 9.92
CA TYR A 220 4.99 6.18 9.44
C TYR A 220 5.47 4.72 9.22
N GLU A 221 6.75 4.55 8.95
CA GLU A 221 7.43 3.25 8.82
C GLU A 221 7.14 2.30 10.00
N ARG A 222 7.10 2.82 11.23
CA ARG A 222 7.09 1.99 12.45
C ARG A 222 5.71 1.51 12.89
N ASN A 223 4.64 2.24 12.58
CA ASN A 223 3.29 1.93 13.03
C ASN A 223 2.27 1.87 11.87
N SER A 224 2.71 1.90 10.61
CA SER A 224 1.82 1.79 9.43
C SER A 224 0.93 0.54 9.51
N LYS A 225 1.56 -0.62 9.71
CA LYS A 225 0.89 -1.92 9.86
C LYS A 225 -0.09 -1.92 11.02
N ALA A 226 0.36 -1.47 12.19
CA ALA A 226 -0.44 -1.49 13.41
C ALA A 226 -1.68 -0.58 13.28
N LEU A 227 -1.55 0.61 12.68
CA LEU A 227 -2.71 1.47 12.44
C LEU A 227 -3.65 0.92 11.37
N ARG A 228 -3.12 0.29 10.30
CA ARG A 228 -3.97 -0.36 9.31
C ARG A 228 -4.74 -1.53 9.91
N GLU A 229 -4.08 -2.34 10.71
CA GLU A 229 -4.68 -3.45 11.44
C GLU A 229 -5.77 -2.95 12.40
N LEU A 230 -5.53 -1.86 13.12
CA LEU A 230 -6.54 -1.21 13.96
C LEU A 230 -7.78 -0.79 13.15
N ALA A 231 -7.58 -0.22 11.95
CA ALA A 231 -8.66 0.16 11.05
C ALA A 231 -9.47 -1.03 10.47
N GLN A 232 -8.85 -2.22 10.43
CA GLN A 232 -9.53 -3.46 10.04
C GLN A 232 -10.31 -4.06 11.22
N HIS A 233 -9.79 -3.90 12.44
CA HIS A 233 -10.49 -4.32 13.65
C HIS A 233 -11.68 -3.43 14.00
N VAL A 234 -11.65 -2.16 13.60
CA VAL A 234 -12.73 -1.19 13.79
C VAL A 234 -13.16 -0.63 12.44
N PRO A 235 -14.09 -1.29 11.72
CA PRO A 235 -14.54 -0.83 10.41
C PRO A 235 -15.08 0.61 10.45
N PHE A 236 -14.89 1.38 9.39
CA PHE A 236 -15.32 2.79 9.32
C PHE A 236 -16.81 2.97 9.61
N ALA A 237 -17.65 2.04 9.13
CA ALA A 237 -19.09 2.06 9.36
C ALA A 237 -19.48 2.04 10.85
N ASP A 238 -18.65 1.45 11.72
CA ASP A 238 -18.91 1.39 13.15
C ASP A 238 -18.61 2.73 13.85
N LEU A 239 -17.94 3.65 13.16
CA LEU A 239 -17.58 4.97 13.65
C LEU A 239 -18.51 6.07 13.14
N ASP A 240 -19.43 5.73 12.21
CA ASP A 240 -20.39 6.68 11.67
C ASP A 240 -21.28 7.27 12.78
N GLN A 241 -21.56 8.57 12.67
CA GLN A 241 -22.39 9.36 13.59
C GLN A 241 -21.95 9.37 15.07
N LYS A 242 -20.79 8.79 15.41
CA LYS A 242 -20.22 8.88 16.76
C LYS A 242 -19.61 10.25 17.02
N SER A 243 -19.65 10.69 18.27
CA SER A 243 -18.88 11.85 18.71
C SER A 243 -17.38 11.57 18.62
N GLU A 244 -16.56 12.61 18.50
CA GLU A 244 -15.09 12.47 18.47
C GLU A 244 -14.56 11.64 19.65
N LEU A 245 -15.12 11.84 20.85
CA LEU A 245 -14.67 11.17 22.05
C LEU A 245 -15.05 9.67 22.07
N GLU A 246 -16.20 9.31 21.52
CA GLU A 246 -16.60 7.90 21.34
C GLU A 246 -15.70 7.19 20.32
N ILE A 247 -15.34 7.87 19.24
CA ILE A 247 -14.39 7.35 18.23
C ILE A 247 -13.02 7.14 18.88
N GLN A 248 -12.51 8.13 19.62
CA GLN A 248 -11.24 8.02 20.34
C GLN A 248 -11.27 6.85 21.34
N ALA A 249 -12.31 6.74 22.17
CA ALA A 249 -12.43 5.67 23.16
C ALA A 249 -12.43 4.28 22.51
N THR A 250 -13.19 4.12 21.41
CA THR A 250 -13.27 2.85 20.67
C THR A 250 -11.90 2.48 20.08
N LEU A 251 -11.24 3.41 19.39
CA LEU A 251 -9.95 3.16 18.76
C LEU A 251 -8.84 2.90 19.78
N PHE A 252 -8.79 3.66 20.88
CA PHE A 252 -7.80 3.44 21.94
C PHE A 252 -8.00 2.10 22.65
N GLY A 253 -9.26 1.74 22.92
CA GLY A 253 -9.57 0.49 23.59
C GLY A 253 -9.27 -0.73 22.74
N VAL A 254 -9.61 -0.71 21.45
CA VAL A 254 -9.27 -1.80 20.52
C VAL A 254 -7.76 -1.89 20.29
N ALA A 255 -7.06 -0.74 20.28
CA ALA A 255 -5.62 -0.68 20.21
C ALA A 255 -4.91 -1.26 21.45
N GLY A 256 -5.61 -1.45 22.57
CA GLY A 256 -5.00 -1.84 23.84
C GLY A 256 -4.11 -0.74 24.44
N LEU A 257 -4.46 0.54 24.19
CA LEU A 257 -3.64 1.70 24.56
C LEU A 257 -4.24 2.56 25.67
N LEU A 258 -5.47 2.27 26.10
CA LEU A 258 -6.07 2.96 27.25
C LEU A 258 -5.24 2.67 28.52
N PRO A 259 -5.12 3.64 29.45
CA PRO A 259 -4.37 3.45 30.69
C PRO A 259 -4.74 2.18 31.47
N SER A 260 -6.02 1.80 31.51
CA SER A 260 -6.50 0.57 32.17
C SER A 260 -6.02 -0.73 31.52
N GLN A 261 -5.57 -0.68 30.25
CA GLN A 261 -5.16 -1.82 29.45
C GLN A 261 -3.63 -2.00 29.39
N ARG A 262 -2.87 -1.06 29.95
CA ARG A 262 -1.39 -1.11 29.94
C ARG A 262 -0.87 -2.13 30.92
N GLU A 263 0.21 -2.81 30.56
CA GLU A 263 0.91 -3.73 31.46
C GLU A 263 1.48 -2.99 32.68
N LYS A 264 2.01 -1.78 32.44
CA LYS A 264 2.49 -0.89 33.50
C LYS A 264 1.45 0.18 33.78
N LEU A 265 0.84 0.07 34.96
CA LEU A 265 -0.14 1.06 35.44
C LEU A 265 0.50 2.45 35.53
N LEU A 266 -0.26 3.46 35.09
CA LEU A 266 0.09 4.87 35.23
C LEU A 266 -0.26 5.37 36.64
N PRO A 267 0.41 6.43 37.13
CA PRO A 267 0.07 7.05 38.41
C PRO A 267 -1.37 7.59 38.43
N SER A 268 -1.98 7.66 39.61
CA SER A 268 -3.35 8.16 39.80
C SER A 268 -3.52 9.59 39.29
N GLU A 269 -2.49 10.43 39.43
CA GLU A 269 -2.52 11.82 38.94
C GLU A 269 -2.72 11.90 37.42
N VAL A 270 -2.33 10.85 36.69
CA VAL A 270 -2.58 10.74 35.24
C VAL A 270 -3.97 10.14 35.02
N THR A 271 -4.31 9.02 35.66
CA THR A 271 -5.56 8.31 35.38
C THR A 271 -6.81 9.07 35.83
N ASP A 272 -6.68 9.98 36.80
CA ASP A 272 -7.76 10.83 37.29
C ASP A 272 -8.00 12.07 36.41
N ASP A 273 -7.23 12.27 35.32
CA ASP A 273 -7.48 13.32 34.34
C ASP A 273 -8.91 13.17 33.75
N PRO A 274 -9.75 14.22 33.78
CA PRO A 274 -11.13 14.12 33.30
C PRO A 274 -11.29 13.60 31.86
N SER A 275 -10.32 13.89 30.99
CA SER A 275 -10.31 13.43 29.60
C SER A 275 -10.09 11.93 29.53
N ILE A 276 -9.19 11.39 30.36
CA ILE A 276 -8.91 9.95 30.43
C ILE A 276 -10.09 9.21 31.05
N VAL A 277 -10.64 9.72 32.16
CA VAL A 277 -11.81 9.13 32.81
C VAL A 277 -13.00 9.04 31.83
N ALA A 278 -13.20 10.08 31.02
CA ALA A 278 -14.25 10.08 30.00
C ALA A 278 -14.01 9.02 28.90
N LEU A 279 -12.77 8.87 28.42
CA LEU A 279 -12.40 7.83 27.45
C LEU A 279 -12.63 6.42 28.00
N GLU A 280 -12.17 6.15 29.22
CA GLU A 280 -12.33 4.85 29.89
C GLU A 280 -13.81 4.51 30.07
N LYS A 281 -14.63 5.49 30.51
CA LYS A 281 -16.07 5.30 30.67
C LYS A 281 -16.75 4.97 29.34
N LEU A 282 -16.41 5.69 28.27
CA LEU A 282 -17.00 5.46 26.94
C LEU A 282 -16.53 4.13 26.34
N TRP A 283 -15.29 3.74 26.58
CA TRP A 283 -14.78 2.43 26.20
C TRP A 283 -15.56 1.30 26.88
N CYS A 284 -15.71 1.35 28.21
CA CYS A 284 -16.47 0.36 28.97
C CYS A 284 -17.94 0.28 28.52
N ALA A 285 -18.52 1.37 28.03
CA ALA A 285 -19.88 1.39 27.49
C ALA A 285 -19.97 0.94 26.01
N SER A 286 -18.83 0.76 25.33
CA SER A 286 -18.80 0.37 23.92
C SER A 286 -19.03 -1.13 23.74
N ALA A 287 -19.66 -1.52 22.62
CA ALA A 287 -19.83 -2.93 22.27
C ALA A 287 -18.49 -3.67 22.08
N TYR A 288 -17.40 -2.94 21.88
CA TYR A 288 -16.05 -3.49 21.69
C TYR A 288 -15.40 -3.95 22.99
N ALA A 289 -15.80 -3.41 24.15
CA ALA A 289 -15.22 -3.79 25.44
C ALA A 289 -15.60 -5.22 25.87
N GLU A 290 -16.73 -5.74 25.38
CA GLU A 290 -17.20 -7.10 25.66
C GLU A 290 -16.52 -8.16 24.76
N LEU A 291 -15.76 -7.73 23.75
CA LEU A 291 -15.06 -8.63 22.83
C LEU A 291 -13.67 -8.98 23.37
N PRO A 292 -13.11 -10.15 22.99
CA PRO A 292 -11.72 -10.46 23.32
C PRO A 292 -10.76 -9.36 22.85
N PRO A 293 -9.68 -9.07 23.60
CA PRO A 293 -8.68 -8.10 23.19
C PRO A 293 -8.17 -8.39 21.78
N ARG A 294 -8.26 -7.39 20.90
CA ARG A 294 -7.85 -7.53 19.49
C ARG A 294 -6.41 -7.10 19.26
N MET A 295 -5.91 -6.14 20.05
CA MET A 295 -4.52 -5.69 20.04
C MET A 295 -4.04 -5.44 21.46
N THR A 296 -2.72 -5.37 21.63
CA THR A 296 -2.06 -5.06 22.91
C THR A 296 -1.02 -3.96 22.74
N GLU A 297 -0.60 -3.33 23.85
CA GLU A 297 0.41 -2.26 23.83
C GLU A 297 1.70 -2.67 23.10
N ALA A 298 2.09 -3.95 23.19
CA ALA A 298 3.27 -4.51 22.53
C ALA A 298 3.25 -4.42 20.99
N ARG A 299 2.08 -4.23 20.37
CA ARG A 299 1.94 -4.05 18.93
C ARG A 299 2.46 -2.70 18.44
N TRP A 300 2.64 -1.74 19.35
CA TRP A 300 2.91 -0.35 19.04
C TRP A 300 4.36 0.05 19.31
N SER A 301 4.95 0.80 18.39
CA SER A 301 6.26 1.42 18.56
C SER A 301 6.13 2.86 19.04
N PHE A 302 6.59 3.12 20.27
CA PHE A 302 6.72 4.47 20.86
C PHE A 302 8.15 5.02 20.73
N THR A 303 8.92 4.51 19.77
CA THR A 303 10.29 4.97 19.52
C THR A 303 10.29 6.16 18.55
N GLY A 304 11.16 7.15 18.80
CA GLY A 304 11.33 8.30 17.90
C GLY A 304 10.72 9.59 18.44
N ARG A 305 10.14 10.42 17.56
CA ARG A 305 9.61 11.73 17.94
C ARG A 305 8.26 11.57 18.65
N PRO A 306 8.07 12.09 19.87
CA PRO A 306 6.81 11.97 20.62
C PRO A 306 5.57 12.43 19.86
N LEU A 307 5.71 13.48 19.06
CA LEU A 307 4.61 14.01 18.24
C LEU A 307 4.13 13.07 17.12
N ASN A 308 4.87 11.97 16.86
CA ASN A 308 4.53 10.94 15.88
C ASN A 308 4.02 9.65 16.52
N HIS A 309 3.90 9.59 17.85
CA HIS A 309 3.45 8.39 18.55
C HIS A 309 2.03 7.98 18.14
N PRO A 310 1.72 6.68 18.17
CA PRO A 310 0.43 6.15 17.72
C PRO A 310 -0.74 6.76 18.48
N THR A 311 -0.56 7.16 19.74
CA THR A 311 -1.59 7.84 20.52
C THR A 311 -2.08 9.14 19.89
N ARG A 312 -1.16 10.01 19.48
CA ARG A 312 -1.53 11.23 18.74
C ARG A 312 -2.10 10.93 17.36
N ARG A 313 -1.70 9.83 16.73
CA ARG A 313 -2.20 9.44 15.40
C ARG A 313 -3.63 8.92 15.45
N ILE A 314 -3.96 8.16 16.49
CA ILE A 314 -5.34 7.73 16.76
C ILE A 314 -6.23 8.94 17.08
N ALA A 315 -5.74 9.87 17.91
CA ALA A 315 -6.45 11.13 18.17
C ALA A 315 -6.69 11.93 16.89
N ALA A 316 -5.67 12.05 16.03
CA ALA A 316 -5.78 12.70 14.72
C ALA A 316 -6.85 12.07 13.83
N MET A 317 -6.84 10.74 13.72
CA MET A 317 -7.83 10.05 12.90
C MET A 317 -9.25 10.22 13.47
N SER A 318 -9.40 10.18 14.79
CA SER A 318 -10.71 10.33 15.43
C SER A 318 -11.33 11.69 15.13
N GLN A 319 -10.53 12.75 15.20
CA GLN A 319 -10.97 14.09 14.82
C GLN A 319 -11.28 14.18 13.32
N LEU A 320 -10.47 13.54 12.46
CA LEU A 320 -10.73 13.51 11.01
C LEU A 320 -12.06 12.84 10.67
N ILE A 321 -12.33 11.67 11.26
CA ILE A 321 -13.59 10.94 11.07
C ILE A 321 -14.75 11.81 11.55
N HIS A 322 -14.64 12.42 12.71
CA HIS A 322 -15.67 13.32 13.22
C HIS A 322 -15.92 14.51 12.27
N HIS A 323 -14.88 15.17 11.76
CA HIS A 323 -15.01 16.26 10.78
C HIS A 323 -15.61 15.81 9.44
N SER A 324 -15.42 14.54 9.06
CA SER A 324 -15.97 13.99 7.83
C SER A 324 -17.49 13.76 7.87
N GLN A 325 -18.12 13.86 9.05
CA GLN A 325 -19.57 13.77 9.24
C GLN A 325 -20.19 12.54 8.55
N GLY A 326 -19.50 11.40 8.64
CA GLY A 326 -19.98 10.09 8.16
C GLY A 326 -19.47 9.66 6.77
N SER A 327 -18.67 10.47 6.08
CA SER A 327 -18.06 10.05 4.80
C SER A 327 -16.73 10.74 4.55
N LEU A 328 -15.64 9.98 4.58
CA LEU A 328 -14.32 10.44 4.16
C LEU A 328 -14.30 10.75 2.66
N MET A 329 -15.02 9.97 1.85
CA MET A 329 -15.11 10.25 0.42
C MET A 329 -15.75 11.61 0.15
N MET A 330 -16.92 11.91 0.72
CA MET A 330 -17.58 13.20 0.55
C MET A 330 -16.79 14.35 1.19
N TYR A 331 -15.94 14.07 2.16
CA TYR A 331 -15.05 15.07 2.74
C TYR A 331 -13.93 15.50 1.79
N PHE A 332 -13.34 14.58 1.01
CA PHE A 332 -12.18 14.88 0.14
C PHE A 332 -12.48 14.97 -1.35
N LEU A 333 -13.36 14.11 -1.86
CA LEU A 333 -13.64 13.96 -3.29
C LEU A 333 -14.13 15.26 -3.95
N PRO A 334 -15.05 16.06 -3.37
CA PRO A 334 -15.50 17.30 -4.00
C PRO A 334 -14.36 18.29 -4.28
N THR A 335 -13.35 18.34 -3.41
CA THR A 335 -12.16 19.17 -3.64
C THR A 335 -11.29 18.59 -4.77
N CYS A 336 -11.14 17.27 -4.86
CA CYS A 336 -10.48 16.62 -6.00
C CYS A 336 -11.21 16.85 -7.33
N GLU A 337 -12.55 16.85 -7.32
CA GLU A 337 -13.39 17.06 -8.50
C GLU A 337 -13.19 18.43 -9.17
N LYS A 338 -12.83 19.45 -8.38
CA LYS A 338 -12.43 20.77 -8.91
C LYS A 338 -11.27 20.68 -9.90
N ALA A 339 -10.43 19.65 -9.82
CA ALA A 339 -9.30 19.46 -10.73
C ALA A 339 -9.72 19.04 -12.16
N ALA A 340 -10.95 18.52 -12.32
CA ALA A 340 -11.48 18.13 -13.62
C ALA A 340 -11.67 19.33 -14.57
N THR A 341 -11.90 20.54 -14.02
CA THR A 341 -12.09 21.79 -14.77
C THR A 341 -10.95 22.80 -14.58
N ALA A 342 -10.00 22.53 -13.68
CA ALA A 342 -8.84 23.38 -13.47
C ALA A 342 -7.87 23.32 -14.67
N ASP A 343 -7.68 24.47 -15.31
CA ASP A 343 -6.90 24.65 -16.54
C ASP A 343 -5.56 25.38 -16.32
N THR A 344 -5.33 25.93 -15.12
CA THR A 344 -4.10 26.64 -14.77
C THR A 344 -3.32 25.99 -13.62
N PRO A 345 -1.98 26.07 -13.61
CA PRO A 345 -1.17 25.63 -12.47
C PRO A 345 -1.53 26.32 -11.16
N LYS A 346 -1.98 27.58 -11.22
CA LYS A 346 -2.42 28.34 -10.04
C LYS A 346 -3.70 27.75 -9.45
N ALA A 347 -4.69 27.40 -10.27
CA ALA A 347 -5.93 26.76 -9.81
C ALA A 347 -5.64 25.41 -9.14
N LEU A 348 -4.80 24.57 -9.75
CA LEU A 348 -4.40 23.29 -9.17
C LEU A 348 -3.67 23.44 -7.83
N LYS A 349 -2.80 24.44 -7.67
CA LYS A 349 -2.15 24.75 -6.37
C LYS A 349 -3.15 25.22 -5.31
N THR A 350 -4.20 25.94 -5.68
CA THR A 350 -5.27 26.30 -4.75
C THR A 350 -6.02 25.06 -4.27
N ILE A 351 -6.33 24.13 -5.17
CA ILE A 351 -6.98 22.85 -4.84
C ILE A 351 -6.09 22.02 -3.90
N GLU A 352 -4.79 21.93 -4.19
CA GLU A 352 -3.81 21.25 -3.33
C GLU A 352 -3.75 21.85 -1.92
N LYS A 353 -3.77 23.18 -1.81
CA LYS A 353 -3.80 23.88 -0.52
C LYS A 353 -5.09 23.61 0.25
N GLU A 354 -6.22 23.53 -0.45
CA GLU A 354 -7.52 23.18 0.15
C GLU A 354 -7.50 21.76 0.71
N LEU A 355 -7.05 20.77 -0.07
CA LEU A 355 -6.88 19.38 0.42
C LEU A 355 -5.98 19.30 1.65
N ARG A 356 -4.88 20.05 1.66
CA ARG A 356 -4.00 20.12 2.84
C ARG A 356 -4.68 20.72 4.05
N SER A 357 -5.53 21.74 3.87
CA SER A 357 -6.26 22.35 4.98
C SER A 357 -7.27 21.38 5.60
N LEU A 358 -7.92 20.53 4.80
CA LEU A 358 -8.81 19.47 5.29
C LEU A 358 -8.09 18.46 6.18
N LEU A 359 -6.79 18.23 5.96
CA LEU A 359 -5.96 17.37 6.78
C LEU A 359 -5.19 18.11 7.88
N THR A 360 -5.17 19.45 7.90
CA THR A 360 -4.42 20.19 8.91
C THR A 360 -5.28 20.35 10.15
N LEU A 361 -5.10 19.41 11.08
CA LEU A 361 -5.91 19.26 12.27
C LEU A 361 -5.28 19.97 13.47
N GLU A 362 -5.94 21.01 13.97
CA GLU A 362 -5.54 21.69 15.20
C GLU A 362 -5.80 20.80 16.43
N THR A 363 -4.88 20.83 17.39
CA THR A 363 -5.09 20.14 18.67
C THR A 363 -6.09 20.89 19.53
N THR A 364 -7.01 20.14 20.13
CA THR A 364 -7.91 20.59 21.20
C THR A 364 -7.79 19.67 22.43
N GLY A 365 -8.07 20.19 23.62
CA GLY A 365 -8.18 19.39 24.85
C GLY A 365 -6.87 18.69 25.25
N TYR A 366 -6.96 17.41 25.66
CA TYR A 366 -5.85 16.62 26.21
C TYR A 366 -4.59 16.63 25.32
N TRP A 367 -4.78 16.50 24.01
CA TRP A 367 -3.68 16.38 23.04
C TRP A 367 -3.01 17.70 22.68
N GLU A 368 -3.47 18.85 23.21
CA GLU A 368 -2.75 20.12 23.08
C GLU A 368 -1.41 20.09 23.82
N THR A 369 -1.39 19.45 24.99
CA THR A 369 -0.23 19.43 25.88
C THR A 369 0.38 18.05 26.03
N HIS A 370 -0.23 16.99 25.47
CA HIS A 370 0.25 15.62 25.63
C HIS A 370 0.61 14.93 24.30
N SER A 371 1.64 14.07 24.36
CA SER A 371 2.04 13.20 23.26
C SER A 371 1.68 11.74 23.47
N ASN A 372 1.49 11.34 24.72
CA ASN A 372 0.98 10.05 25.16
C ASN A 372 0.25 10.29 26.49
N PHE A 373 -0.52 9.31 26.97
CA PHE A 373 -1.14 9.41 28.29
C PHE A 373 -0.08 9.65 29.37
N GLY A 374 -0.18 10.77 30.08
CA GLY A 374 0.75 11.21 31.12
C GLY A 374 2.10 11.72 30.62
N THR A 375 2.27 11.94 29.31
CA THR A 375 3.53 12.45 28.73
C THR A 375 3.35 13.81 28.07
N ASP A 376 3.87 14.84 28.74
CA ASP A 376 3.84 16.21 28.25
C ASP A 376 4.54 16.40 26.89
N SER A 377 4.10 17.42 26.17
CA SER A 377 4.66 17.83 24.90
C SER A 377 4.37 19.29 24.62
N ARG A 378 5.18 19.89 23.74
CA ARG A 378 4.87 21.21 23.19
C ARG A 378 3.61 21.15 22.33
N LYS A 379 2.82 22.23 22.36
CA LYS A 379 1.68 22.41 21.46
C LYS A 379 2.11 22.27 20.00
N ALA A 380 1.40 21.40 19.28
CA ALA A 380 1.64 21.11 17.87
C ALA A 380 0.36 20.53 17.26
N VAL A 381 0.10 20.84 15.99
CA VAL A 381 -1.00 20.21 15.23
C VAL A 381 -0.94 18.68 15.26
N LEU A 382 -2.08 18.01 15.16
CA LEU A 382 -2.17 16.55 15.11
C LEU A 382 -1.60 16.01 13.80
N ILE A 383 -1.94 16.67 12.69
CA ILE A 383 -1.39 16.39 11.35
C ILE A 383 -0.79 17.69 10.80
N GLY A 384 0.53 17.68 10.59
CA GLY A 384 1.24 18.80 9.98
C GLY A 384 1.26 18.72 8.46
N ASN A 385 1.59 19.85 7.80
CA ASN A 385 1.63 19.98 6.34
C ASN A 385 2.34 18.83 5.63
N ASN A 386 3.51 18.40 6.10
CA ASN A 386 4.29 17.35 5.43
C ASN A 386 3.57 15.99 5.45
N ARG A 387 2.90 15.68 6.56
CA ARG A 387 2.11 14.45 6.67
C ARG A 387 0.84 14.55 5.84
N ALA A 388 0.20 15.72 5.81
CA ALA A 388 -0.97 15.95 4.95
C ALA A 388 -0.62 15.73 3.47
N VAL A 389 0.50 16.31 3.00
CA VAL A 389 1.00 16.11 1.62
C VAL A 389 1.22 14.63 1.32
N ASP A 390 1.87 13.90 2.23
CA ASP A 390 2.11 12.47 2.07
C ASP A 390 0.81 11.66 1.95
N ILE A 391 -0.17 11.91 2.84
CA ILE A 391 -1.49 11.27 2.78
C ILE A 391 -2.22 11.59 1.47
N ILE A 392 -2.15 12.85 1.01
CA ILE A 392 -2.80 13.28 -0.23
C ILE A 392 -2.23 12.50 -1.43
N ILE A 393 -0.91 12.51 -1.58
CA ILE A 393 -0.22 11.88 -2.71
C ILE A 393 -0.42 10.37 -2.70
N ASN A 394 -0.32 9.76 -1.52
CA ASN A 394 -0.25 8.31 -1.42
C ASN A 394 -1.61 7.64 -1.23
N LYS A 395 -2.64 8.35 -0.79
CA LYS A 395 -3.93 7.75 -0.40
C LYS A 395 -5.11 8.46 -1.05
N ILE A 396 -5.27 9.77 -0.82
CA ILE A 396 -6.46 10.49 -1.31
C ILE A 396 -6.49 10.57 -2.85
N LEU A 397 -5.39 10.98 -3.49
CA LEU A 397 -5.35 11.10 -4.95
C LEU A 397 -5.48 9.74 -5.66
N PRO A 398 -4.79 8.65 -5.23
CA PRO A 398 -5.03 7.32 -5.81
C PRO A 398 -6.48 6.86 -5.67
N VAL A 399 -7.11 7.04 -4.50
CA VAL A 399 -8.52 6.65 -4.32
C VAL A 399 -9.46 7.50 -5.18
N ALA A 400 -9.23 8.81 -5.27
CA ALA A 400 -9.99 9.69 -6.16
C ALA A 400 -9.81 9.32 -7.65
N TYR A 401 -8.62 8.84 -8.03
CA TYR A 401 -8.38 8.32 -9.38
C TYR A 401 -9.17 7.03 -9.63
N ILE A 402 -9.18 6.08 -8.69
CA ILE A 402 -9.99 4.84 -8.79
C ILE A 402 -11.47 5.20 -8.94
N TRP A 403 -11.97 6.12 -8.11
CA TRP A 403 -13.34 6.63 -8.23
C TRP A 403 -13.63 7.18 -9.63
N ALA A 404 -12.72 8.00 -10.18
CA ALA A 404 -12.85 8.56 -11.51
C ALA A 404 -12.84 7.51 -12.63
N VAL A 405 -12.10 6.41 -12.45
CA VAL A 405 -12.10 5.26 -13.36
C VAL A 405 -13.43 4.52 -13.30
N GLU A 406 -13.90 4.16 -12.10
CA GLU A 406 -15.18 3.45 -11.92
C GLU A 406 -16.38 4.28 -12.39
N ALA A 407 -16.34 5.60 -12.21
CA ALA A 407 -17.35 6.53 -12.68
C ALA A 407 -17.26 6.85 -14.19
N GLY A 408 -16.25 6.35 -14.91
CA GLY A 408 -16.02 6.65 -16.33
C GLY A 408 -15.66 8.12 -16.62
N SER A 409 -15.21 8.89 -15.62
CA SER A 409 -14.91 10.31 -15.75
C SER A 409 -13.46 10.56 -16.15
N GLN A 410 -13.20 10.56 -17.46
CA GLN A 410 -11.85 10.83 -18.00
C GLN A 410 -11.32 12.21 -17.56
N LYS A 411 -12.18 13.24 -17.52
CA LYS A 411 -11.79 14.59 -17.07
C LYS A 411 -11.26 14.60 -15.65
N LEU A 412 -11.90 13.82 -14.75
CA LEU A 412 -11.45 13.72 -13.36
C LEU A 412 -10.16 12.92 -13.25
N GLN A 413 -10.01 11.81 -13.99
CA GLN A 413 -8.77 11.04 -14.03
C GLN A 413 -7.57 11.94 -14.42
N GLU A 414 -7.71 12.71 -15.50
CA GLU A 414 -6.70 13.66 -15.94
C GLU A 414 -6.49 14.79 -14.92
N GLY A 415 -7.56 15.31 -14.33
CA GLY A 415 -7.51 16.31 -13.27
C GLY A 415 -6.69 15.87 -12.06
N VAL A 416 -6.92 14.65 -11.58
CA VAL A 416 -6.18 14.05 -10.46
C VAL A 416 -4.69 13.90 -10.79
N LEU A 417 -4.37 13.43 -12.00
CA LEU A 417 -2.98 13.30 -12.46
C LEU A 417 -2.28 14.66 -12.61
N ARG A 418 -2.99 15.70 -13.05
CA ARG A 418 -2.48 17.07 -13.09
C ARG A 418 -2.25 17.61 -11.68
N LEU A 419 -3.17 17.36 -10.75
CA LEU A 419 -3.07 17.75 -9.35
C LEU A 419 -1.86 17.07 -8.67
N TYR A 420 -1.67 15.78 -8.90
CA TYR A 420 -0.49 15.03 -8.48
C TYR A 420 0.81 15.62 -9.06
N SER A 421 0.79 16.00 -10.34
CA SER A 421 1.97 16.56 -11.03
C SER A 421 2.44 17.89 -10.44
N VAL A 422 1.52 18.76 -10.01
CA VAL A 422 1.85 20.07 -9.41
C VAL A 422 1.93 20.05 -7.88
N GLY A 423 1.64 18.90 -7.26
CA GLY A 423 1.54 18.77 -5.81
C GLY A 423 2.83 19.18 -5.09
N SER A 424 2.68 19.69 -3.87
CA SER A 424 3.85 20.02 -3.04
C SER A 424 4.67 18.77 -2.78
N LYS A 425 5.98 18.94 -2.76
CA LYS A 425 6.91 17.89 -2.38
C LYS A 425 6.78 17.57 -0.88
N SER A 426 7.07 16.33 -0.49
CA SER A 426 7.09 15.90 0.90
C SER A 426 8.38 16.38 1.59
N THR A 427 8.52 16.11 2.89
CA THR A 427 9.82 16.20 3.55
C THR A 427 10.68 15.05 3.10
N GLY A 428 11.72 15.34 2.32
CA GLY A 428 12.65 14.35 1.76
C GLY A 428 12.98 13.18 2.70
N ASN A 429 12.79 11.97 2.19
CA ASN A 429 13.13 10.69 2.82
C ASN A 429 14.66 10.43 2.72
N LYS A 430 15.23 9.55 3.55
CA LYS A 430 16.57 8.93 3.40
C LYS A 430 16.82 8.53 1.93
N ILE A 431 15.82 7.96 1.26
CA ILE A 431 15.91 7.60 -0.18
C ILE A 431 16.19 8.81 -1.06
N ILE A 432 15.46 9.93 -0.87
CA ILE A 432 15.65 11.13 -1.68
C ILE A 432 17.06 11.71 -1.47
N ARG A 433 17.59 11.62 -0.24
CA ARG A 433 18.98 12.03 0.05
C ARG A 433 19.99 11.13 -0.65
N LYS A 434 19.79 9.81 -0.64
CA LYS A 434 20.66 8.88 -1.39
C LYS A 434 20.65 9.19 -2.88
N VAL A 435 19.48 9.49 -3.46
CA VAL A 435 19.37 9.90 -4.86
C VAL A 435 20.08 11.24 -5.10
N ASP A 436 19.94 12.20 -4.19
CA ASP A 436 20.66 13.48 -4.24
C ASP A 436 22.18 13.26 -4.30
N GLU A 437 22.70 12.48 -3.35
CA GLU A 437 24.12 12.14 -3.21
C GLU A 437 24.66 11.34 -4.41
N GLN A 438 23.86 10.47 -5.03
CA GLN A 438 24.29 9.63 -6.14
C GLN A 438 24.27 10.33 -7.50
N ILE A 439 23.30 11.21 -7.75
CA ILE A 439 23.00 11.72 -9.10
C ILE A 439 23.44 13.17 -9.28
N PHE A 440 23.32 13.98 -8.23
CA PHE A 440 23.51 15.42 -8.32
C PHE A 440 24.90 15.82 -7.82
N THR A 441 25.37 16.97 -8.28
CA THR A 441 26.68 17.52 -7.92
C THR A 441 26.52 18.94 -7.38
N GLU A 442 27.60 19.52 -6.86
CA GLU A 442 27.57 20.93 -6.40
C GLU A 442 27.20 21.91 -7.51
N VAL A 443 27.59 21.59 -8.75
CA VAL A 443 27.31 22.40 -9.95
C VAL A 443 25.91 22.12 -10.50
N GLN A 444 25.41 20.89 -10.35
CA GLN A 444 24.10 20.45 -10.83
C GLN A 444 23.20 19.97 -9.69
N GLN A 445 22.75 20.92 -8.87
CA GLN A 445 21.98 20.62 -7.67
C GLN A 445 20.54 20.19 -7.97
N MET A 446 20.01 19.21 -7.22
CA MET A 446 18.62 18.72 -7.34
C MET A 446 17.57 19.85 -7.34
N ARG A 447 17.82 20.95 -6.62
CA ARG A 447 16.90 22.11 -6.56
C ARG A 447 16.59 22.70 -7.94
N HIS A 448 17.50 22.55 -8.92
CA HIS A 448 17.30 23.07 -10.27
C HIS A 448 16.18 22.33 -11.02
N LEU A 449 15.86 21.09 -10.63
CA LEU A 449 14.68 20.37 -11.14
C LEU A 449 13.35 20.98 -10.68
N LYS A 450 13.37 21.80 -9.62
CA LYS A 450 12.17 22.31 -8.92
C LYS A 450 11.20 21.14 -8.59
N PRO A 451 11.65 20.16 -7.79
CA PRO A 451 10.93 18.90 -7.62
C PRO A 451 9.52 19.12 -7.06
N THR A 452 8.54 18.53 -7.74
CA THR A 452 7.15 18.39 -7.29
C THR A 452 6.96 17.04 -6.61
N ALA A 453 5.77 16.80 -6.06
CA ALA A 453 5.34 15.49 -5.57
C ALA A 453 5.67 14.34 -6.54
N ARG A 454 5.31 14.53 -7.81
CA ARG A 454 5.54 13.54 -8.87
C ARG A 454 7.03 13.25 -9.10
N VAL A 455 7.86 14.29 -9.14
CA VAL A 455 9.32 14.14 -9.29
C VAL A 455 9.91 13.38 -8.09
N GLU A 456 9.48 13.68 -6.85
CA GLU A 456 9.96 12.96 -5.66
C GLU A 456 9.55 11.49 -5.65
N GLN A 457 8.33 11.17 -6.10
CA GLN A 457 7.94 9.77 -6.27
C GLN A 457 8.76 9.08 -7.37
N GLY A 458 9.19 9.83 -8.39
CA GLY A 458 10.16 9.37 -9.39
C GLY A 458 11.53 9.05 -8.79
N PHE A 459 12.05 9.88 -7.87
CA PHE A 459 13.28 9.57 -7.14
C PHE A 459 13.16 8.26 -6.36
N ILE A 460 12.03 8.05 -5.67
CA ILE A 460 11.78 6.84 -4.89
C ILE A 460 11.72 5.62 -5.80
N ARG A 461 11.00 5.70 -6.93
CA ARG A 461 10.90 4.62 -7.92
C ARG A 461 12.29 4.30 -8.50
N LEU A 462 13.05 5.30 -8.93
CA LEU A 462 14.41 5.09 -9.46
C LEU A 462 15.28 4.35 -8.44
N TYR A 463 15.30 4.82 -7.19
CA TYR A 463 16.14 4.21 -6.17
C TYR A 463 15.76 2.77 -5.88
N LYS A 464 14.47 2.51 -5.63
CA LYS A 464 13.97 1.17 -5.26
C LYS A 464 14.05 0.17 -6.41
N ASN A 465 13.87 0.61 -7.66
CA ASN A 465 13.86 -0.27 -8.82
C ASN A 465 15.20 -0.37 -9.54
N TYR A 466 16.18 0.49 -9.26
CA TYR A 466 17.46 0.47 -9.97
C TYR A 466 18.66 0.70 -9.05
N CYS A 467 18.70 1.81 -8.32
CA CYS A 467 19.91 2.20 -7.59
C CYS A 467 20.25 1.27 -6.41
N ALA A 468 19.25 0.76 -5.68
CA ALA A 468 19.45 -0.13 -4.54
C ALA A 468 20.16 -1.44 -4.94
N ASP A 469 19.84 -1.95 -6.13
CA ASP A 469 20.38 -3.19 -6.69
C ASP A 469 21.50 -2.94 -7.72
N GLN A 470 21.97 -1.69 -7.83
CA GLN A 470 23.04 -1.27 -8.75
C GLN A 470 22.80 -1.61 -10.24
N LEU A 471 21.54 -1.61 -10.68
CA LEU A 471 21.16 -1.91 -12.07
C LEU A 471 21.41 -0.72 -13.02
N CYS A 472 22.63 -0.19 -13.02
CA CYS A 472 22.98 0.99 -13.82
C CYS A 472 22.82 0.74 -15.33
N ASP A 473 23.01 -0.48 -15.80
CA ASP A 473 22.84 -0.84 -17.23
C ASP A 473 21.40 -0.71 -17.73
N LEU A 474 20.42 -0.72 -16.81
CA LEU A 474 19.00 -0.56 -17.09
C LEU A 474 18.48 0.78 -16.58
N CYS A 475 19.36 1.72 -16.24
CA CYS A 475 18.96 2.97 -15.60
C CYS A 475 18.19 3.86 -16.60
N PRO A 476 16.95 4.28 -16.28
CA PRO A 476 16.16 5.15 -17.15
C PRO A 476 16.81 6.50 -17.47
N ILE A 477 17.74 6.97 -16.63
CA ILE A 477 18.52 8.20 -16.89
C ILE A 477 19.48 7.99 -18.05
N LEU A 478 20.10 6.81 -18.15
CA LEU A 478 21.00 6.47 -19.26
C LEU A 478 20.23 6.14 -20.53
N GLU A 479 19.15 5.36 -20.41
CA GLU A 479 18.33 4.94 -21.55
C GLU A 479 17.72 6.13 -22.31
N HIS A 480 17.36 7.20 -21.59
CA HIS A 480 16.78 8.41 -22.16
C HIS A 480 17.82 9.50 -22.48
N ASP A 481 19.11 9.16 -22.62
CA ASP A 481 20.19 10.08 -22.98
C ASP A 481 20.24 11.37 -22.11
N ALA A 482 19.88 11.27 -20.82
CA ALA A 482 19.90 12.42 -19.93
C ALA A 482 21.33 12.82 -19.50
N VAL A 483 22.32 11.98 -19.80
CA VAL A 483 23.75 12.28 -19.64
C VAL A 483 24.26 12.98 -20.89
N LEU A 484 24.83 14.17 -20.74
CA LEU A 484 25.45 14.89 -21.84
C LEU A 484 26.79 14.22 -22.23
N PRO A 485 27.16 14.23 -23.52
CA PRO A 485 28.47 13.78 -23.96
C PRO A 485 29.56 14.58 -23.23
N GLU A 486 30.65 13.93 -22.84
CA GLU A 486 31.82 14.65 -22.34
C GLU A 486 32.35 15.54 -23.48
N GLU A 487 32.35 16.87 -23.27
CA GLU A 487 33.04 17.78 -24.17
C GLU A 487 34.55 17.48 -24.07
N ASN A 488 35.13 16.94 -25.15
CA ASN A 488 36.57 16.69 -25.27
C ASN A 488 37.39 17.99 -25.21
#